data_AF-A0A9D8MQ76-F1
#
_entry.id   AF-A0A9D8MQ76-F1
#
_cell.length_a   1.000
_cell.length_b   1.000
_cell.length_c   1.000
_cell.angle_alpha   90.00
_cell.angle_beta   90.00
_cell.angle_gamma   90.00
#
_symmetry.space_group_name_H-M   'P 1'
#
loop_
_entity.id
_entity.type
_entity.pdbx_description
1 polymer ?
#
loop_
_entity_poly.entity_id
_entity_poly.type
_entity_poly.pdbx_seq_one_letter_code
_entity_poly.pdbx_strand_id
1 'polypeptide(L)' 'PSPTTAKLSYNYQDGVLTLTFTGTLYQSTDMVNWTKVESAVSPYQVTTENKKLFFCSKNES' A
#
# COMPACT_ATOMS: atom_id res chain seq x y z
N PRO A 1 -14.91 -10.13 18.04
CA PRO A 1 -14.50 -9.86 16.64
C PRO A 1 -13.04 -10.31 16.49
N SER A 2 -12.72 -11.17 15.53
CA SER A 2 -11.31 -11.54 15.28
C SER A 2 -10.56 -10.28 14.81
N PRO A 3 -9.36 -9.99 15.31
CA PRO A 3 -8.57 -8.88 14.78
C PRO A 3 -8.34 -9.14 13.30
N THR A 4 -8.85 -8.26 12.44
CA THR A 4 -8.55 -8.31 11.01
C THR A 4 -7.07 -8.03 10.87
N THR A 5 -6.23 -9.04 10.64
CA THR A 5 -4.80 -8.84 10.43
C THR A 5 -4.59 -7.99 9.18
N ALA A 6 -3.76 -6.95 9.28
CA ALA A 6 -3.32 -6.18 8.12
C ALA A 6 -2.57 -7.12 7.16
N LYS A 7 -2.96 -7.11 5.90
CA LYS A 7 -2.36 -7.87 4.81
C LYS A 7 -2.07 -6.93 3.67
N LEU A 8 -1.00 -7.20 2.93
CA LEU A 8 -0.64 -6.50 1.71
C LEU A 8 -0.13 -7.53 0.71
N SER A 9 -0.70 -7.52 -0.48
CA SER A 9 -0.19 -8.24 -1.65
C SER A 9 -0.11 -7.28 -2.82
N TYR A 10 0.68 -7.65 -3.83
CA TYR A 10 0.87 -6.83 -5.02
C TYR A 10 0.83 -7.68 -6.28
N ASN A 11 0.42 -7.06 -7.37
CA ASN A 11 0.58 -7.55 -8.74
C ASN A 11 1.19 -6.42 -9.57
N TYR A 12 2.19 -6.72 -10.39
CA TYR A 12 2.79 -5.75 -11.30
C TYR A 12 2.67 -6.25 -12.74
N GLN A 13 1.91 -5.52 -13.54
CA GLN A 13 1.60 -5.89 -14.92
C GLN A 13 1.50 -4.63 -15.77
N ASP A 14 2.08 -4.65 -16.97
CA ASP A 14 2.02 -3.56 -17.96
C ASP A 14 2.38 -2.17 -17.41
N GLY A 15 3.36 -2.11 -16.49
CA GLY A 15 3.82 -0.85 -15.90
C GLY A 15 2.96 -0.33 -14.73
N VAL A 16 1.92 -1.07 -14.35
CA VAL A 16 0.99 -0.71 -13.27
C VAL A 16 1.20 -1.64 -12.08
N LEU A 17 1.46 -1.05 -10.91
CA LEU A 17 1.48 -1.76 -9.63
C LEU A 17 0.08 -1.72 -9.03
N THR A 18 -0.54 -2.88 -8.83
CA THR A 18 -1.82 -3.02 -8.13
C THR A 18 -1.59 -3.60 -6.74
N LEU A 19 -2.03 -2.90 -5.70
CA LEU A 19 -1.91 -3.29 -4.30
C LEU A 19 -3.26 -3.72 -3.75
N THR A 20 -3.32 -4.89 -3.15
CA THR A 20 -4.52 -5.39 -2.46
C THR A 20 -4.20 -5.48 -0.97
N PHE A 21 -5.00 -4.84 -0.13
CA PHE A 21 -4.69 -4.73 1.28
C PHE A 21 -5.92 -4.72 2.19
N THR A 22 -5.68 -5.08 3.46
CA THR A 22 -6.59 -4.83 4.58
C THR A 22 -5.94 -3.84 5.55
N GLY A 23 -6.77 -3.04 6.23
CA GLY A 23 -6.31 -1.95 7.08
C GLY A 23 -6.00 -0.68 6.28
N THR A 24 -5.08 0.12 6.80
CA THR A 24 -4.68 1.42 6.24
C THR A 24 -3.38 1.29 5.45
N LEU A 25 -3.36 1.81 4.22
CA LEU A 25 -2.19 1.82 3.35
C LEU A 25 -1.27 3.01 3.66
N TYR A 26 0.03 2.74 3.73
CA TYR A 26 1.09 3.74 3.88
C TYR A 26 2.11 3.59 2.76
N GLN A 27 2.68 4.71 2.32
CA GLN A 27 3.75 4.75 1.33
C GLN A 27 4.98 5.49 1.86
N SER A 28 6.15 5.16 1.29
CA SER A 28 7.42 5.81 1.58
C SER A 28 8.33 5.81 0.35
N THR A 29 9.25 6.78 0.28
CA THR A 29 10.33 6.83 -0.72
C THR A 29 11.69 6.43 -0.15
N ASP A 30 11.82 6.31 1.18
CA ASP A 30 13.08 6.10 1.89
C ASP A 30 13.03 4.97 2.94
N MET A 31 11.87 4.30 3.09
CA MET A 31 11.57 3.30 4.13
C MET A 31 11.59 3.81 5.58
N VAL A 32 11.83 5.11 5.79
CA VAL A 32 11.93 5.75 7.11
C VAL A 32 10.70 6.59 7.39
N ASN A 33 10.38 7.50 6.46
CA ASN A 33 9.24 8.40 6.55
C ASN A 33 8.05 7.79 5.82
N TRP A 34 6.98 7.50 6.56
CA TRP A 34 5.79 6.85 6.04
C TRP A 34 4.60 7.81 6.07
N THR A 35 3.96 8.00 4.92
CA THR A 35 2.78 8.83 4.79
C THR A 35 1.57 7.94 4.52
N LYS A 36 0.47 8.18 5.23
CA LYS A 36 -0.81 7.52 4.97
C LYS A 36 -1.26 7.88 3.55
N VAL A 37 -1.67 6.87 2.78
CA VAL A 37 -2.28 7.10 1.46
C VAL A 37 -3.75 7.38 1.70
N GLU A 38 -4.08 8.68 1.82
CA GLU A 38 -5.45 9.11 2.07
C GLU A 38 -6.40 8.61 0.97
N SER A 39 -7.58 8.17 1.39
CA SER A 39 -8.63 7.62 0.51
C SER A 39 -8.22 6.40 -0.34
N ALA A 40 -7.16 5.68 0.02
CA ALA A 40 -6.82 4.43 -0.65
C ALA A 40 -7.91 3.37 -0.42
N VAL A 41 -8.47 2.86 -1.51
CA VAL A 41 -9.41 1.73 -1.52
C VAL A 41 -8.71 0.53 -2.13
N SER A 42 -8.89 -0.66 -1.54
CA SER A 42 -8.34 -1.90 -2.10
C SER A 42 -9.26 -2.42 -3.23
N PRO A 43 -8.74 -2.72 -4.44
CA PRO A 43 -7.34 -2.61 -4.86
C PRO A 43 -6.93 -1.17 -5.23
N TYR A 44 -5.70 -0.78 -4.88
CA TYR A 44 -5.12 0.53 -5.17
C TYR A 44 -4.06 0.43 -6.27
N GLN A 45 -4.17 1.24 -7.32
CA GLN A 45 -3.25 1.23 -8.45
C GLN A 45 -2.26 2.39 -8.37
N VAL A 46 -1.00 2.10 -8.66
CA VAL A 46 0.11 3.05 -8.66
C VAL A 46 0.91 2.94 -9.94
N THR A 47 1.13 4.07 -10.60
CA THR A 47 2.14 4.21 -11.65
C THR A 47 3.46 4.59 -10.99
N THR A 48 4.49 3.76 -11.16
CA THR A 48 5.76 3.96 -10.45
C THR A 48 6.61 5.07 -11.07
N GLU A 49 6.39 5.48 -12.32
CA GLU A 49 7.08 6.60 -13.00
C GLU A 49 8.61 6.70 -12.71
N ASN A 50 9.33 5.56 -12.70
CA ASN A 50 10.75 5.48 -12.33
C ASN A 50 11.12 5.93 -10.90
N LYS A 51 10.14 6.07 -10.01
CA LYS A 51 10.31 6.34 -8.58
C LYS A 51 10.41 5.02 -7.81
N LYS A 52 11.33 4.94 -6.86
CA LYS A 52 11.34 3.87 -5.85
C LYS A 52 10.27 4.20 -4.81
N LEU A 53 9.22 3.39 -4.77
CA LEU A 53 8.13 3.50 -3.81
C LEU A 53 8.07 2.21 -2.98
N PHE A 54 7.85 2.38 -1.68
CA PHE A 54 7.67 1.31 -0.71
C PHE A 54 6.26 1.42 -0.13
N PHE A 55 5.62 0.27 0.11
CA PHE A 55 4.26 0.21 0.64
C PHE A 55 4.17 -0.74 1.82
N CYS A 56 3.36 -0.37 2.81
CA CYS A 56 2.97 -1.28 3.89
C CYS A 56 1.50 -1.04 4.26
N SER A 57 0.85 -2.06 4.82
CA SER A 57 -0.47 -1.93 5.43
C SER A 57 -0.39 -2.13 6.93
N LYS A 58 -1.19 -1.37 7.69
CA LYS A 58 -1.26 -1.43 9.15
C LYS A 58 -2.71 -1.40 9.60
N ASN A 59 -3.01 -2.11 10.68
CA ASN A 59 -4.28 -1.91 11.38
C ASN A 59 -4.16 -0.63 12.19
N GLU A 60 -5.13 0.28 12.04
CA GLU A 60 -5.26 1.39 12.97
C GLU A 60 -6.05 0.86 14.19
N SER A 61 -5.45 1.04 15.36
CA SER A 61 -5.96 0.60 16.66
C SER A 61 -7.21 1.37 17.09
#